data_AF-A0A1S4FZ18-F1
#
_entry.id   AF-A0A1S4FZ18-F1
#
_cell.length_a   1.000
_cell.length_b   1.000
_cell.length_c   1.000
_cell.angle_alpha   90.00
_cell.angle_beta   90.00
_cell.angle_gamma   90.00
#
_symmetry.space_group_name_H-M   'P 1'
#
loop_
_entity.id
_entity.type
_entity.pdbx_description
1 polymer ?
#
loop_
_entity_poly.entity_id
_entity_poly.type
_entity_poly.pdbx_seq_one_letter_code
_entity_poly.pdbx_strand_id
1 'polypeptide(L)'
;MTRWIVFVVVVVLGVGTTRSAPSEDGRIINGKDAELGQFPYQALLKIETPRGRALCGGSVLSEEWILTAGHCVQDASSFEVTMGAIFLRSTEDDGRVVMNATEYIQHEDYNGQSASNDIAVIKLPQKVQFSNRIQAVQLPTGHDDYNRRMATVSGWGKTSDMGGVAKRLQYATIQVIRNNECRLVYPGSIETTTLCCRGDQQSTCNGDSGGPLVLEDDKTLIGVVSFGHVVGCEKKLPVAFARVTEFADWIREKTGMTAQSGSDGDGQSR
;
A
#
# COMPACT_ATOMS: atom_id res chain seq x y z
N MET A 1 59.55 33.67 52.75
CA MET A 1 58.79 34.21 51.61
C MET A 1 57.76 33.19 51.18
N THR A 2 56.50 33.44 51.54
CA THR A 2 55.36 32.52 51.38
C THR A 2 54.93 32.49 49.91
N ARG A 3 55.12 31.36 49.22
CA ARG A 3 54.64 31.16 47.84
C ARG A 3 53.18 30.76 47.88
N TRP A 4 52.31 31.65 47.41
CA TRP A 4 50.90 31.34 47.14
C TRP A 4 50.80 30.66 45.77
N ILE A 5 50.28 29.43 45.75
CA ILE A 5 49.94 28.73 44.51
C ILE A 5 48.52 29.17 44.13
N VAL A 6 48.39 29.88 43.00
CA VAL A 6 47.09 30.23 42.42
C VAL A 6 46.61 29.00 41.64
N PHE A 7 45.54 28.36 42.13
CA PHE A 7 44.81 27.35 41.34
C PHE A 7 43.87 28.08 40.38
N VAL A 8 44.18 28.03 39.08
CA VAL A 8 43.24 28.45 38.03
C VAL A 8 42.29 27.28 37.79
N VAL A 9 41.05 27.41 38.25
CA VAL A 9 39.96 26.48 37.91
C VAL A 9 39.45 26.84 36.52
N VAL A 10 39.82 26.05 35.51
CA VAL A 10 39.23 26.15 34.18
C VAL A 10 37.86 25.44 34.24
N VAL A 11 36.78 26.22 34.37
CA VAL A 11 35.43 25.70 34.18
C VAL A 11 35.21 25.51 32.68
N VAL A 12 35.36 24.26 32.22
CA VAL A 12 34.92 23.89 30.87
C VAL A 12 33.40 23.84 30.90
N LEU A 13 32.76 24.91 30.46
CA LEU A 13 31.34 24.89 30.14
C LEU A 13 31.14 23.92 28.98
N GLY A 14 30.74 22.69 29.30
CA GLY A 14 30.31 21.71 28.31
C GLY A 14 29.09 22.26 27.59
N VAL A 15 29.28 22.74 26.37
CA VAL A 15 28.17 22.97 25.45
C VAL A 15 27.61 21.59 25.15
N GLY A 16 26.51 21.24 25.82
CA GLY A 16 25.74 20.05 25.56
C GLY A 16 25.25 20.11 24.13
N THR A 17 25.93 19.42 23.22
CA THR A 17 25.39 19.18 21.89
C THR A 17 24.31 18.12 22.06
N THR A 18 23.05 18.55 22.11
CA THR A 18 21.93 17.63 21.86
C THR A 18 22.03 17.21 20.39
N ARG A 19 22.85 16.19 20.11
CA ARG A 19 22.70 15.44 18.87
C ARG A 19 21.45 14.59 19.04
N SER A 20 20.33 15.14 18.59
CA SER A 20 19.18 14.37 18.14
C SER A 20 19.70 13.19 17.31
N ALA A 21 19.45 11.97 17.79
CA ALA A 21 19.68 10.78 17.00
C ALA A 21 18.92 10.94 15.67
N PRO A 22 19.53 10.65 14.51
CA PRO A 22 18.76 10.55 13.29
C PRO A 22 17.79 9.39 13.49
N SER A 23 16.49 9.66 13.40
CA SER A 23 15.47 8.62 13.30
C SER A 23 15.63 7.96 11.93
N GLU A 24 16.49 6.95 11.87
CA GLU A 24 16.59 5.98 10.79
C GLU A 24 15.34 5.07 10.83
N ASP A 25 14.17 5.63 10.53
CA ASP A 25 12.99 4.83 10.25
C ASP A 25 12.34 5.35 8.97
N GLY A 26 12.68 4.69 7.87
CA GLY A 26 11.91 4.79 6.65
C GLY A 26 12.01 3.53 5.81
N ARG A 27 10.92 2.77 5.77
CA ARG A 27 10.70 1.60 4.91
C ARG A 27 9.40 1.84 4.11
N ILE A 28 9.21 1.18 2.95
CA ILE A 28 9.01 1.88 1.64
C ILE A 28 10.22 2.79 1.39
N ILE A 29 10.70 2.97 0.14
CA ILE A 29 11.89 3.82 -0.07
C ILE A 29 11.58 5.19 0.58
N ASN A 30 12.25 5.57 1.66
CA ASN A 30 11.94 6.76 2.48
C ASN A 30 10.48 6.90 2.97
N GLY A 31 9.80 5.78 3.27
CA GLY A 31 8.46 5.77 3.86
C GLY A 31 8.46 5.94 5.39
N LYS A 32 7.35 5.63 6.04
CA LYS A 32 7.16 5.75 7.50
C LYS A 32 6.50 4.51 8.07
N ASP A 33 6.84 4.18 9.31
CA ASP A 33 6.17 3.15 10.09
C ASP A 33 4.68 3.50 10.28
N ALA A 34 3.80 2.58 9.90
CA ALA A 34 2.37 2.73 10.14
C ALA A 34 2.01 2.46 11.60
N GLU A 35 0.97 3.14 12.09
CA GLU A 35 0.33 2.85 13.36
C GLU A 35 -0.75 1.76 13.22
N LEU A 36 -1.08 1.11 14.34
CA LEU A 36 -2.07 0.03 14.36
C LEU A 36 -3.46 0.58 14.03
N GLY A 37 -4.09 0.06 12.97
CA GLY A 37 -5.39 0.53 12.50
C GLY A 37 -5.34 1.81 11.66
N GLN A 38 -4.15 2.35 11.36
CA GLN A 38 -4.01 3.54 10.50
C GLN A 38 -4.55 3.30 9.08
N PHE A 39 -4.36 2.09 8.56
CA PHE A 39 -4.84 1.66 7.25
C PHE A 39 -5.70 0.40 7.41
N PRO A 40 -6.95 0.53 7.86
CA PRO A 40 -7.78 -0.61 8.25
C PRO A 40 -8.21 -1.47 7.05
N TYR A 41 -8.03 -0.97 5.83
CA TYR A 41 -8.27 -1.70 4.59
C TYR A 41 -7.07 -2.55 4.14
N GLN A 42 -5.90 -2.41 4.76
CA GLN A 42 -4.71 -3.11 4.32
C GLN A 42 -4.83 -4.62 4.58
N ALA A 43 -4.63 -5.42 3.53
CA ALA A 43 -4.44 -6.85 3.62
C ALA A 43 -3.02 -7.24 3.21
N LEU A 44 -2.50 -8.29 3.85
CA LEU A 44 -1.30 -9.02 3.44
C LEU A 44 -1.74 -10.34 2.81
N LEU A 45 -1.17 -10.64 1.64
CA LEU A 45 -1.39 -11.88 0.91
C LEU A 45 -0.09 -12.68 0.88
N LYS A 46 -0.09 -13.85 1.51
CA LYS A 46 0.94 -14.87 1.25
C LYS A 46 0.36 -15.87 0.28
N ILE A 47 0.97 -15.96 -0.89
CA ILE A 47 0.43 -16.69 -2.03
C ILE A 47 1.24 -17.97 -2.21
N GLU A 48 0.55 -19.10 -2.30
CA GLU A 48 1.15 -20.37 -2.73
C GLU A 48 0.90 -20.56 -4.23
N THR A 49 1.93 -20.95 -4.97
CA THR A 49 1.87 -21.29 -6.39
C THR A 49 2.64 -22.58 -6.64
N PRO A 50 2.45 -23.27 -7.78
CA PRO A 50 3.29 -24.41 -8.16
C PRO A 50 4.78 -24.07 -8.27
N ARG A 51 5.12 -22.79 -8.47
CA ARG A 51 6.49 -22.28 -8.63
C ARG A 51 7.13 -21.80 -7.33
N GLY A 52 6.40 -21.86 -6.21
CA GLY A 52 6.84 -21.40 -4.89
C GLY A 52 5.90 -20.37 -4.28
N ARG A 53 6.44 -19.55 -3.37
CA ARG A 53 5.69 -18.58 -2.57
C ARG A 53 5.91 -17.16 -3.06
N ALA A 54 4.86 -16.37 -3.05
CA ALA A 54 4.91 -14.93 -3.31
C ALA A 54 4.24 -14.13 -2.18
N LEU A 55 4.53 -12.84 -2.17
CA LEU A 55 3.95 -11.89 -1.20
C LEU A 55 3.40 -10.70 -1.98
N CYS A 56 2.13 -10.40 -1.73
CA CYS A 56 1.44 -9.22 -2.24
C CYS A 56 0.69 -8.51 -1.11
N GLY A 57 0.28 -7.28 -1.36
CA GLY A 57 -0.77 -6.60 -0.63
C GLY A 57 -2.15 -6.85 -1.21
N GLY A 58 -3.15 -6.38 -0.49
CA GLY A 58 -4.53 -6.28 -0.96
C GLY A 58 -5.27 -5.19 -0.20
N SER A 59 -6.51 -4.92 -0.64
CA SER A 59 -7.40 -3.94 -0.04
C SER A 59 -8.73 -4.61 0.32
N VAL A 60 -9.18 -4.47 1.56
CA VAL A 60 -10.53 -4.92 1.96
C VAL A 60 -11.57 -4.09 1.22
N LEU A 61 -12.42 -4.72 0.41
CA LEU A 61 -13.53 -4.08 -0.29
C LEU A 61 -14.85 -4.24 0.46
N SER A 62 -15.04 -5.40 1.08
CA SER A 62 -16.23 -5.75 1.86
C SER A 62 -15.89 -6.81 2.89
N GLU A 63 -16.91 -7.33 3.59
CA GLU A 63 -16.75 -8.47 4.51
C GLU A 63 -16.26 -9.74 3.79
N GLU A 64 -16.40 -9.85 2.46
CA GLU A 64 -16.12 -11.08 1.72
C GLU A 64 -15.08 -10.93 0.60
N TRP A 65 -14.68 -9.70 0.28
CA TRP A 65 -13.87 -9.43 -0.91
C TRP A 65 -12.63 -8.60 -0.61
N ILE A 66 -11.50 -9.06 -1.14
CA ILE A 66 -10.22 -8.35 -1.15
C ILE A 66 -9.88 -7.99 -2.59
N LEU A 67 -9.52 -6.73 -2.87
CA LEU A 67 -8.95 -6.31 -4.14
C LEU A 67 -7.43 -6.50 -4.13
N THR A 68 -6.86 -6.96 -5.23
CA THR A 68 -5.42 -7.07 -5.44
C THR A 68 -5.09 -6.95 -6.94
N ALA A 69 -3.83 -7.14 -7.30
CA ALA A 69 -3.39 -7.13 -8.69
C ALA A 69 -3.64 -8.49 -9.38
N GLY A 70 -3.86 -8.46 -10.69
CA GLY A 70 -4.03 -9.66 -11.52
C GLY A 70 -2.82 -10.60 -11.42
N HIS A 71 -1.61 -10.06 -11.47
CA HIS A 71 -0.38 -10.85 -11.37
C HIS A 71 -0.20 -11.54 -10.01
N CYS A 72 -0.84 -11.03 -8.94
CA CYS A 72 -0.78 -11.65 -7.60
C CYS A 72 -1.61 -12.94 -7.51
N VAL A 73 -2.63 -13.10 -8.36
CA VAL A 73 -3.48 -14.30 -8.37
C VAL A 73 -3.13 -15.28 -9.49
N GLN A 74 -2.23 -14.90 -10.40
CA GLN A 74 -1.82 -15.73 -11.53
C GLN A 74 -1.16 -17.02 -11.03
N ASP A 75 -1.72 -18.17 -11.44
CA ASP A 75 -1.31 -19.52 -11.01
C ASP A 75 -1.38 -19.77 -9.49
N ALA A 76 -2.09 -18.92 -8.74
CA ALA A 76 -2.23 -19.10 -7.30
C ALA A 76 -3.10 -20.32 -6.98
N SER A 77 -2.63 -21.14 -6.04
CA SER A 77 -3.38 -22.28 -5.50
C SER A 77 -4.13 -21.93 -4.21
N SER A 78 -3.57 -21.03 -3.41
CA SER A 78 -4.19 -20.53 -2.18
C SER A 78 -3.57 -19.23 -1.71
N PHE A 79 -4.31 -18.52 -0.86
CA PHE A 79 -3.91 -17.27 -0.22
C PHE A 79 -4.10 -17.39 1.28
N GLU A 80 -3.06 -17.15 2.07
CA GLU A 80 -3.21 -16.75 3.46
C GLU A 80 -3.42 -15.23 3.48
N VAL A 81 -4.66 -14.81 3.75
CA VAL A 81 -5.08 -13.41 3.83
C VAL A 81 -5.01 -12.97 5.30
N THR A 82 -4.12 -12.03 5.61
CA THR A 82 -4.01 -11.42 6.94
C THR A 82 -4.52 -9.98 6.93
N MET A 83 -5.42 -9.65 7.84
CA MET A 83 -6.02 -8.32 8.02
C MET A 83 -5.87 -7.86 9.47
N GLY A 84 -5.90 -6.53 9.70
CA GLY A 84 -5.86 -5.95 11.05
C GLY A 84 -4.51 -6.07 11.77
N ALA A 85 -3.44 -6.33 11.02
CA ALA A 85 -2.06 -6.45 11.50
C ALA A 85 -1.17 -5.36 10.91
N ILE A 86 -0.11 -5.02 11.64
CA ILE A 86 0.99 -4.17 11.13
C ILE A 86 2.31 -4.93 11.12
N PHE A 87 2.49 -5.99 11.92
CA PHE A 87 3.71 -6.80 11.87
C PHE A 87 3.58 -7.96 10.88
N LEU A 88 4.54 -8.05 9.96
CA LEU A 88 4.54 -9.05 8.89
C LEU A 88 4.58 -10.49 9.43
N ARG A 89 5.32 -10.72 10.53
CA ARG A 89 5.56 -12.06 11.09
C ARG A 89 5.34 -12.18 12.58
N SER A 90 5.59 -11.12 13.36
CA SER A 90 5.39 -11.13 14.81
C SER A 90 3.90 -11.08 15.14
N THR A 91 3.47 -11.70 16.24
CA THR A 91 2.11 -11.64 16.80
C THR A 91 1.96 -10.61 17.93
N GLU A 92 2.91 -9.69 18.06
CA GLU A 92 2.92 -8.62 19.08
C GLU A 92 1.69 -7.70 19.04
N ASP A 93 0.90 -7.72 17.97
CA ASP A 93 -0.27 -6.88 17.72
C ASP A 93 -1.60 -7.68 17.77
N ASP A 94 -1.70 -8.77 18.53
CA ASP A 94 -2.74 -9.80 18.38
C ASP A 94 -4.20 -9.33 18.53
N GLY A 95 -4.73 -8.90 17.39
CA GLY A 95 -6.15 -8.80 17.02
C GLY A 95 -6.32 -9.03 15.52
N ARG A 96 -5.34 -9.67 14.88
CA ARG A 96 -5.32 -9.94 13.44
C ARG A 96 -6.33 -11.02 13.07
N VAL A 97 -6.87 -10.90 11.87
CA VAL A 97 -7.69 -11.96 11.28
C VAL A 97 -6.89 -12.61 10.16
N VAL A 98 -6.75 -13.93 10.22
CA VAL A 98 -6.08 -14.73 9.20
C VAL A 98 -7.09 -15.70 8.60
N MET A 99 -7.22 -15.70 7.28
CA MET A 99 -8.13 -16.59 6.54
C MET A 99 -7.39 -17.23 5.37
N ASN A 100 -7.69 -18.49 5.07
CA ASN A 100 -7.17 -19.17 3.89
C ASN A 100 -8.23 -19.16 2.79
N ALA A 101 -7.96 -18.45 1.70
CA ALA A 101 -8.83 -18.36 0.53
C ALA A 101 -8.26 -19.16 -0.64
N THR A 102 -9.15 -19.71 -1.47
CA THR A 102 -8.79 -20.41 -2.72
C THR A 102 -9.58 -19.89 -3.92
N GLU A 103 -10.63 -19.11 -3.68
CA GLU A 103 -11.47 -18.52 -4.72
C GLU A 103 -10.98 -17.11 -5.07
N TYR A 104 -10.79 -16.85 -6.36
CA TYR A 104 -10.44 -15.55 -6.89
C TYR A 104 -11.00 -15.36 -8.29
N ILE A 105 -11.11 -14.11 -8.71
CA ILE A 105 -11.51 -13.71 -10.06
C ILE A 105 -10.43 -12.75 -10.56
N GLN A 106 -9.65 -13.20 -11.55
CA GLN A 106 -8.71 -12.35 -12.29
C GLN A 106 -9.47 -11.66 -13.42
N HIS A 107 -9.13 -10.40 -13.72
CA HIS A 107 -9.71 -9.72 -14.86
C HIS A 107 -9.47 -10.53 -16.15
N GLU A 108 -10.53 -10.72 -16.94
CA GLU A 108 -10.53 -11.62 -18.10
C GLU A 108 -9.51 -11.21 -19.17
N ASP A 109 -9.32 -9.90 -19.32
CA ASP A 109 -8.34 -9.31 -20.26
C ASP A 109 -6.97 -9.00 -19.62
N TYR A 110 -6.66 -9.56 -18.44
CA TYR A 110 -5.33 -9.40 -17.85
C TYR A 110 -4.25 -9.99 -18.77
N ASN A 111 -3.20 -9.21 -19.04
CA ASN A 111 -2.06 -9.64 -19.85
C ASN A 111 -0.76 -9.50 -19.06
N GLY A 112 -0.18 -10.64 -18.66
CA GLY A 112 1.06 -10.66 -17.89
C GLY A 112 2.33 -10.19 -18.62
N GLN A 113 2.27 -9.95 -19.94
CA GLN A 113 3.40 -9.36 -20.69
C GLN A 113 3.40 -7.83 -20.62
N SER A 114 2.23 -7.21 -20.78
CA SER A 114 2.07 -5.75 -20.75
C SER A 114 1.71 -5.22 -19.36
N ALA A 115 1.29 -6.10 -18.44
CA ALA A 115 0.62 -5.75 -17.19
C ALA A 115 -0.65 -4.89 -17.39
N SER A 116 -1.29 -5.00 -18.57
CA SER A 116 -2.59 -4.38 -18.81
C SER A 116 -3.68 -5.14 -18.06
N ASN A 117 -4.67 -4.40 -17.57
CA ASN A 117 -5.78 -4.95 -16.78
C ASN A 117 -5.34 -5.76 -15.55
N ASP A 118 -4.28 -5.29 -14.89
CA ASP A 118 -3.67 -5.95 -13.73
C ASP A 118 -4.48 -5.78 -12.44
N ILE A 119 -5.68 -6.37 -12.43
CA ILE A 119 -6.60 -6.34 -11.30
C ILE A 119 -7.25 -7.70 -11.07
N ALA A 120 -7.50 -8.01 -9.80
CA ALA A 120 -8.19 -9.22 -9.38
C ALA A 120 -8.91 -9.01 -8.04
N VAL A 121 -9.92 -9.84 -7.78
CA VAL A 121 -10.57 -9.94 -6.46
C VAL A 121 -10.40 -11.34 -5.90
N ILE A 122 -10.17 -11.42 -4.60
CA ILE A 122 -10.12 -12.68 -3.83
C ILE A 122 -11.35 -12.74 -2.94
N LYS A 123 -12.04 -13.89 -2.98
CA LYS A 123 -13.19 -14.15 -2.12
C LYS A 123 -12.75 -14.82 -0.83
N LEU A 124 -13.11 -14.23 0.30
CA LEU A 124 -12.86 -14.82 1.61
C LEU A 124 -13.76 -16.05 1.81
N PRO A 125 -13.28 -17.10 2.51
CA PRO A 125 -14.08 -18.30 2.78
C PRO A 125 -15.26 -18.05 3.71
N GLN A 126 -15.24 -16.94 4.45
CA GLN A 126 -16.29 -16.47 5.35
C GLN A 126 -16.19 -14.96 5.52
N LYS A 127 -17.30 -14.34 5.92
CA LYS A 127 -17.36 -12.91 6.24
C LYS A 127 -16.39 -12.53 7.35
N VAL A 128 -15.52 -11.56 7.10
CA VAL A 128 -14.71 -10.90 8.14
C VAL A 128 -15.56 -9.88 8.89
N GLN A 129 -15.40 -9.83 10.21
CA GLN A 129 -16.03 -8.79 11.02
C GLN A 129 -15.21 -7.50 10.95
N PHE A 130 -15.87 -6.40 10.61
CA PHE A 130 -15.24 -5.09 10.68
C PHE A 130 -14.95 -4.66 12.12
N SER A 131 -13.90 -3.87 12.28
CA SER A 131 -13.41 -3.34 13.55
C SER A 131 -12.74 -1.99 13.35
N ASN A 132 -12.09 -1.45 14.37
CA ASN A 132 -11.22 -0.28 14.23
C ASN A 132 -9.92 -0.57 13.46
N ARG A 133 -9.62 -1.84 13.14
CA ARG A 133 -8.41 -2.25 12.41
C ARG A 133 -8.71 -2.95 11.09
N ILE A 134 -9.97 -3.27 10.81
CA ILE A 134 -10.43 -3.95 9.60
C ILE A 134 -11.67 -3.22 9.09
N GLN A 135 -11.55 -2.51 7.97
CA GLN A 135 -12.65 -1.79 7.35
C GLN A 135 -12.49 -1.82 5.83
N ALA A 136 -13.61 -1.75 5.12
CA ALA A 136 -13.59 -1.58 3.68
C ALA A 136 -13.01 -0.21 3.29
N VAL A 137 -12.24 -0.18 2.20
CA VAL A 137 -11.87 1.09 1.54
C VAL A 137 -12.97 1.51 0.57
N GLN A 138 -13.11 2.82 0.37
CA GLN A 138 -14.09 3.36 -0.57
C GLN A 138 -13.64 3.19 -2.02
N LEU A 139 -14.51 2.62 -2.86
CA LEU A 139 -14.33 2.60 -4.31
C LEU A 139 -14.70 3.97 -4.91
N PRO A 140 -14.05 4.38 -6.00
CA PRO A 140 -14.32 5.66 -6.63
C PRO A 140 -15.71 5.69 -7.29
N THR A 141 -16.34 6.86 -7.24
CA THR A 141 -17.65 7.16 -7.85
C THR A 141 -17.48 8.24 -8.91
N GLY A 142 -16.93 7.86 -10.07
CA GLY A 142 -16.77 8.76 -11.22
C GLY A 142 -15.43 8.61 -11.92
N HIS A 143 -15.14 9.58 -12.80
CA HIS A 143 -13.93 9.63 -13.61
C HIS A 143 -13.18 10.93 -13.29
N ASP A 144 -12.20 10.85 -12.40
CA ASP A 144 -11.23 11.92 -12.12
C ASP A 144 -9.85 11.45 -12.61
N ASP A 145 -9.06 12.35 -13.19
CA ASP A 145 -7.70 12.03 -13.60
C ASP A 145 -6.71 11.97 -12.41
N TYR A 146 -7.15 12.51 -11.25
CA TYR A 146 -6.45 12.62 -9.98
C TYR A 146 -5.12 13.39 -10.06
N ASN A 147 -4.82 14.04 -11.18
CA ASN A 147 -3.53 14.61 -11.45
C ASN A 147 -3.14 15.66 -10.39
N ARG A 148 -1.92 15.54 -9.86
CA ARG A 148 -1.35 16.33 -8.75
C ARG A 148 -1.95 16.10 -7.37
N ARG A 149 -2.97 15.25 -7.23
CA ARG A 149 -3.47 14.86 -5.90
C ARG A 149 -2.44 13.97 -5.20
N MET A 150 -2.40 14.08 -3.88
CA MET A 150 -1.55 13.25 -3.04
C MET A 150 -2.30 11.99 -2.64
N ALA A 151 -1.62 10.86 -2.72
CA ALA A 151 -2.16 9.57 -2.35
C ALA A 151 -1.15 8.81 -1.50
N THR A 152 -1.66 8.06 -0.53
CA THR A 152 -0.89 7.17 0.31
C THR A 152 -0.83 5.79 -0.33
N VAL A 153 0.37 5.25 -0.45
CA VAL A 153 0.61 3.83 -0.70
C VAL A 153 1.09 3.17 0.59
N SER A 154 0.63 1.95 0.86
CA SER A 154 1.03 1.19 2.05
C SER A 154 1.29 -0.28 1.74
N GLY A 155 2.24 -0.88 2.45
CA GLY A 155 2.64 -2.27 2.24
C GLY A 155 3.84 -2.74 3.07
N TRP A 156 4.21 -4.00 2.88
CA TRP A 156 5.37 -4.64 3.50
C TRP A 156 6.48 -4.93 2.49
N GLY A 157 6.46 -4.29 1.33
CA GLY A 157 7.43 -4.48 0.28
C GLY A 157 8.86 -4.19 0.72
N LYS A 158 9.78 -4.51 -0.19
CA LYS A 158 11.20 -4.23 -0.04
C LYS A 158 11.42 -2.74 0.17
N THR A 159 12.47 -2.46 0.93
CA THR A 159 12.77 -1.10 1.40
C THR A 159 14.05 -0.56 0.77
N SER A 160 14.65 -1.34 -0.12
CA SER A 160 15.75 -1.02 -1.03
C SER A 160 15.82 -2.14 -2.08
N ASP A 161 16.52 -1.91 -3.19
CA ASP A 161 16.60 -2.89 -4.28
C ASP A 161 17.21 -4.24 -3.83
N MET A 162 18.18 -4.18 -2.91
CA MET A 162 18.83 -5.34 -2.30
C MET A 162 18.26 -5.72 -0.92
N GLY A 163 17.24 -5.02 -0.42
CA GLY A 163 16.70 -5.20 0.91
C GLY A 163 15.72 -6.36 1.05
N GLY A 164 15.47 -6.76 2.30
CA GLY A 164 14.34 -7.63 2.65
C GLY A 164 13.03 -6.86 2.73
N VAL A 165 11.92 -7.61 2.80
CA VAL A 165 10.58 -7.06 3.10
C VAL A 165 10.54 -6.39 4.48
N ALA A 166 9.72 -5.35 4.62
CA ALA A 166 9.58 -4.62 5.87
C ALA A 166 8.98 -5.50 6.98
N LYS A 167 9.50 -5.39 8.21
CA LYS A 167 8.95 -6.13 9.37
C LYS A 167 7.62 -5.56 9.87
N ARG A 168 7.45 -4.25 9.73
CA ARG A 168 6.26 -3.49 10.11
C ARG A 168 5.68 -2.84 8.86
N LEU A 169 4.35 -2.66 8.82
CA LEU A 169 3.64 -1.99 7.73
C LEU A 169 4.21 -0.60 7.54
N GLN A 170 4.42 -0.25 6.29
CA GLN A 170 4.99 1.01 5.88
C GLN A 170 3.99 1.78 5.04
N TYR A 171 4.16 3.08 4.99
CA TYR A 171 3.42 3.93 4.06
C TYR A 171 4.27 5.09 3.55
N ALA A 172 3.87 5.62 2.40
CA ALA A 172 4.42 6.85 1.84
C ALA A 172 3.35 7.64 1.12
N THR A 173 3.47 8.96 1.16
CA THR A 173 2.66 9.85 0.34
C THR A 173 3.39 10.12 -0.98
N ILE A 174 2.71 9.87 -2.09
CA ILE A 174 3.20 10.09 -3.46
C ILE A 174 2.19 10.91 -4.25
N GLN A 175 2.66 11.62 -5.27
CA GLN A 175 1.79 12.47 -6.09
C GLN A 175 1.38 11.73 -7.37
N VAL A 176 0.10 11.79 -7.71
CA VAL A 176 -0.38 11.32 -9.02
C VAL A 176 0.16 12.22 -10.13
N ILE A 177 0.70 11.61 -11.17
CA ILE A 177 1.17 12.29 -12.38
C ILE A 177 0.32 11.89 -13.59
N ARG A 178 0.36 12.69 -14.64
CA ARG A 178 -0.36 12.38 -15.87
C ARG A 178 0.25 11.17 -16.60
N ASN A 179 -0.60 10.38 -17.25
CA ASN A 179 -0.15 9.23 -18.04
C ASN A 179 0.80 9.62 -19.18
N ASN A 180 0.68 10.80 -19.77
CA ASN A 180 1.60 11.26 -20.83
C ASN A 180 3.03 11.47 -20.30
N GLU A 181 3.19 11.93 -19.06
CA GLU A 181 4.47 12.04 -18.40
C GLU A 181 5.04 10.66 -18.07
N CYS A 182 4.19 9.75 -17.60
CA CYS A 182 4.57 8.36 -17.31
C CYS A 182 5.04 7.60 -18.57
N ARG A 183 4.42 7.85 -19.73
CA ARG A 183 4.82 7.26 -21.03
C ARG A 183 6.23 7.60 -21.47
N LEU A 184 6.80 8.71 -20.98
CA LEU A 184 8.20 9.05 -21.24
C LEU A 184 9.17 8.06 -20.58
N VAL A 185 8.72 7.42 -19.50
CA VAL A 185 9.48 6.40 -18.76
C VAL A 185 9.09 4.99 -19.18
N TYR A 186 7.82 4.76 -19.51
CA TYR A 186 7.27 3.46 -19.90
C TYR A 186 6.65 3.50 -21.30
N PRO A 187 7.45 3.60 -22.37
CA PRO A 187 6.94 3.69 -23.73
C PRO A 187 6.20 2.41 -24.13
N GLY A 188 4.92 2.54 -24.48
CA GLY A 188 4.07 1.43 -24.94
C GLY A 188 3.38 0.62 -23.85
N SER A 189 3.60 0.92 -22.56
CA SER A 189 3.01 0.17 -21.44
C SER A 189 1.90 0.91 -20.68
N ILE A 190 1.72 2.21 -20.93
CA ILE A 190 0.74 3.03 -20.19
C ILE A 190 -0.56 3.17 -20.99
N GLU A 191 -1.62 2.56 -20.48
CA GLU A 191 -2.97 2.56 -21.05
C GLU A 191 -3.89 3.53 -20.29
N THR A 192 -5.19 3.56 -20.62
CA THR A 192 -6.21 4.29 -19.85
C THR A 192 -6.44 3.65 -18.49
N THR A 193 -6.35 2.31 -18.44
CA THR A 193 -6.42 1.47 -17.25
C THR A 193 -5.22 1.59 -16.31
N THR A 194 -4.24 2.43 -16.65
CA THR A 194 -3.07 2.71 -15.83
C THR A 194 -3.19 4.08 -15.15
N LEU A 195 -2.77 4.13 -13.88
CA LEU A 195 -2.52 5.35 -13.12
C LEU A 195 -1.04 5.39 -12.75
N CYS A 196 -0.41 6.57 -12.79
CA CYS A 196 0.98 6.70 -12.39
C CYS A 196 1.15 7.70 -11.26
N CYS A 197 2.08 7.39 -10.36
CA CYS A 197 2.49 8.29 -9.30
C CYS A 197 4.00 8.45 -9.27
N ARG A 198 4.48 9.58 -8.75
CA ARG A 198 5.88 9.82 -8.45
C ARG A 198 6.01 10.36 -7.03
N GLY A 199 6.93 9.79 -6.25
CA GLY A 199 7.38 10.41 -5.00
C GLY A 199 8.68 11.18 -5.22
N ASP A 200 8.93 12.19 -4.38
CA ASP A 200 10.17 12.97 -4.42
C ASP A 200 11.38 12.14 -4.00
N GLN A 201 11.18 11.35 -2.94
CA GLN A 201 12.14 10.38 -2.43
C GLN A 201 11.50 9.01 -2.19
N GLN A 202 10.18 8.91 -2.41
CA GLN A 202 9.38 7.74 -2.10
C GLN A 202 9.00 6.93 -3.32
N SER A 203 9.03 5.60 -3.18
CA SER A 203 8.66 4.67 -4.24
C SER A 203 8.27 3.32 -3.63
N THR A 204 7.29 2.65 -4.23
CA THR A 204 6.94 1.26 -3.91
C THR A 204 8.03 0.31 -4.37
N CYS A 205 8.09 -0.89 -3.80
CA CYS A 205 8.99 -1.91 -4.27
C CYS A 205 8.39 -3.32 -4.21
N ASN A 206 9.19 -4.34 -4.56
CA ASN A 206 8.77 -5.73 -4.58
C ASN A 206 8.09 -6.13 -3.25
N GLY A 207 6.87 -6.66 -3.30
CA GLY A 207 6.07 -7.03 -2.12
C GLY A 207 5.03 -6.00 -1.70
N ASP A 208 5.03 -4.80 -2.30
CA ASP A 208 3.88 -3.87 -2.24
C ASP A 208 2.85 -4.16 -3.33
N SER A 209 3.21 -4.98 -4.33
CA SER A 209 2.35 -5.45 -5.43
C SER A 209 0.95 -5.84 -4.95
N GLY A 210 -0.10 -5.39 -5.64
CA GLY A 210 -1.49 -5.63 -5.23
C GLY A 210 -1.97 -4.76 -4.06
N GLY A 211 -1.09 -4.00 -3.43
CA GLY A 211 -1.41 -3.10 -2.33
C GLY A 211 -2.18 -1.84 -2.76
N PRO A 212 -2.80 -1.14 -1.79
CA PRO A 212 -3.64 0.02 -2.04
C PRO A 212 -2.86 1.30 -2.37
N LEU A 213 -3.43 2.12 -3.25
CA LEU A 213 -3.14 3.54 -3.40
C LEU A 213 -4.41 4.35 -3.10
N VAL A 214 -4.40 5.08 -1.99
CA VAL A 214 -5.59 5.75 -1.44
C VAL A 214 -5.37 7.24 -1.32
N LEU A 215 -6.32 8.04 -1.78
CA LEU A 215 -6.26 9.51 -1.70
C LEU A 215 -6.18 10.00 -0.25
N GLU A 216 -5.36 11.03 0.00
CA GLU A 216 -5.19 11.55 1.36
C GLU A 216 -6.41 12.31 1.89
N ASP A 217 -7.15 12.98 0.99
CA ASP A 217 -8.24 13.89 1.32
C ASP A 217 -9.59 13.18 1.55
N ASP A 218 -9.99 12.27 0.65
CA ASP A 218 -11.31 11.60 0.73
C ASP A 218 -11.22 10.09 1.03
N LYS A 219 -10.01 9.53 1.15
CA LYS A 219 -9.76 8.11 1.44
C LYS A 219 -10.30 7.13 0.38
N THR A 220 -10.49 7.59 -0.85
CA THR A 220 -10.87 6.74 -1.99
C THR A 220 -9.68 5.93 -2.51
N LEU A 221 -9.91 4.64 -2.79
CA LEU A 221 -8.95 3.76 -3.46
C LEU A 221 -8.90 4.07 -4.96
N ILE A 222 -7.81 4.68 -5.42
CA ILE A 222 -7.66 5.08 -6.82
C ILE A 222 -6.72 4.18 -7.63
N GLY A 223 -5.90 3.38 -6.94
CA GLY A 223 -4.92 2.51 -7.58
C GLY A 223 -4.65 1.22 -6.82
N VAL A 224 -4.20 0.22 -7.57
CA VAL A 224 -3.63 -1.03 -7.05
C VAL A 224 -2.19 -1.12 -7.56
N VAL A 225 -1.20 -1.33 -6.68
CA VAL A 225 0.23 -1.39 -7.06
C VAL A 225 0.44 -2.48 -8.11
N SER A 226 0.96 -2.11 -9.28
CA SER A 226 1.12 -3.04 -10.42
C SER A 226 2.58 -3.27 -10.76
N PHE A 227 3.27 -2.28 -11.34
CA PHE A 227 4.67 -2.42 -11.75
C PHE A 227 5.48 -1.13 -11.53
N GLY A 228 6.78 -1.33 -11.34
CA GLY A 228 7.79 -0.27 -11.31
C GLY A 228 8.85 -0.48 -12.39
N HIS A 229 9.80 0.44 -12.47
CA HIS A 229 10.84 0.37 -13.50
C HIS A 229 11.86 -0.72 -13.20
N VAL A 230 12.32 -1.42 -14.24
CA VAL A 230 13.30 -2.51 -14.16
C VAL A 230 14.68 -2.11 -13.59
N VAL A 231 14.95 -0.81 -13.49
CA VAL A 231 16.22 -0.26 -12.97
C VAL A 231 16.23 -0.12 -11.45
N GLY A 232 15.10 -0.43 -10.80
CA GLY A 232 14.97 -0.42 -9.34
C GLY A 232 14.06 0.68 -8.82
N CYS A 233 13.66 0.50 -7.57
CA CYS A 233 12.72 1.33 -6.82
C CYS A 233 13.38 2.64 -6.34
N GLU A 234 14.71 2.68 -6.25
CA GLU A 234 15.48 3.80 -5.68
C GLU A 234 15.74 4.94 -6.68
N LYS A 235 15.41 4.74 -7.96
CA LYS A 235 15.73 5.67 -9.05
C LYS A 235 14.74 6.82 -9.21
N LYS A 236 13.78 6.98 -8.29
CA LYS A 236 12.75 8.05 -8.28
C LYS A 236 11.93 8.13 -9.58
N LEU A 237 11.81 6.99 -10.25
CA LEU A 237 10.98 6.86 -11.44
C LEU A 237 9.52 6.67 -11.01
N PRO A 238 8.54 7.07 -11.86
CA PRO A 238 7.14 6.84 -11.57
C PRO A 238 6.85 5.36 -11.33
N VAL A 239 5.86 5.06 -10.51
CA VAL A 239 5.30 3.73 -10.31
C VAL A 239 3.94 3.69 -10.99
N ALA A 240 3.64 2.56 -11.63
CA ALA A 240 2.36 2.31 -12.28
C ALA A 240 1.44 1.47 -11.39
N PHE A 241 0.15 1.82 -11.44
CA PHE A 241 -0.94 1.22 -10.71
C PHE A 241 -2.06 0.85 -11.68
N ALA A 242 -2.79 -0.23 -11.42
CA ALA A 242 -4.08 -0.44 -12.08
C ALA A 242 -5.05 0.65 -11.59
N ARG A 243 -5.63 1.40 -12.53
CA ARG A 243 -6.52 2.54 -12.26
C ARG A 243 -7.90 2.04 -11.84
N VAL A 244 -8.22 2.14 -10.55
CA VAL A 244 -9.44 1.54 -9.98
C VAL A 244 -10.72 2.14 -10.58
N THR A 245 -10.73 3.40 -11.02
CA THR A 245 -11.89 4.00 -11.69
C THR A 245 -12.32 3.25 -12.94
N GLU A 246 -11.38 2.73 -13.72
CA GLU A 246 -11.68 2.00 -14.97
C GLU A 246 -12.20 0.58 -14.70
N PHE A 247 -11.97 0.07 -13.48
CA PHE A 247 -12.39 -1.26 -13.08
C PHE A 247 -13.53 -1.24 -12.07
N ALA A 248 -14.05 -0.07 -11.67
CA ALA A 248 -15.04 0.03 -10.61
C ALA A 248 -16.32 -0.77 -10.94
N ASP A 249 -16.77 -0.72 -12.20
CA ASP A 249 -17.94 -1.48 -12.65
C ASP A 249 -17.66 -2.98 -12.74
N TRP A 250 -16.49 -3.36 -13.24
CA TRP A 250 -16.04 -4.76 -13.23
C TRP A 250 -15.99 -5.32 -11.80
N ILE A 251 -15.40 -4.57 -10.86
CA ILE A 251 -15.35 -4.96 -9.44
C ILE A 251 -16.77 -5.19 -8.91
N ARG A 252 -17.70 -4.25 -9.14
CA ARG A 252 -19.10 -4.37 -8.68
C ARG A 252 -19.80 -5.57 -9.29
N GLU A 253 -19.63 -5.80 -10.60
CA GLU A 253 -20.20 -6.94 -11.31
C GLU A 253 -19.72 -8.27 -10.71
N LYS A 254 -18.39 -8.44 -10.54
CA LYS A 254 -17.80 -9.70 -10.08
C LYS A 254 -18.05 -9.98 -8.61
N THR A 255 -18.17 -8.93 -7.80
CA THR A 255 -18.34 -9.07 -6.34
C THR A 255 -19.79 -9.00 -5.89
N GLY A 256 -20.70 -8.51 -6.74
CA GLY A 256 -22.09 -8.21 -6.37
C GLY A 256 -22.25 -7.01 -5.44
N MET A 257 -21.18 -6.22 -5.24
CA MET A 257 -21.23 -5.02 -4.39
C MET A 257 -22.02 -3.90 -5.07
N THR A 258 -22.98 -3.31 -4.35
CA THR A 258 -23.67 -2.10 -4.80
C THR A 258 -22.83 -0.85 -4.48
N ALA A 259 -23.01 0.23 -5.23
CA ALA A 259 -22.41 1.51 -4.89
C ALA A 259 -22.88 1.90 -3.48
N GLN A 260 -21.95 2.27 -2.59
CA GLN A 260 -22.33 2.79 -1.27
C GLN A 260 -23.11 4.09 -1.48
N SER A 261 -24.43 4.01 -1.39
CA SER A 261 -25.25 5.18 -1.14
C SER A 261 -24.81 5.74 0.21
N GLY A 262 -24.43 7.02 0.22
CA GLY A 262 -24.09 7.71 1.46
C GLY A 262 -25.20 7.47 2.48
N SER A 263 -24.81 7.10 3.69
CA SER A 263 -25.71 7.03 4.83
C SER A 263 -26.20 8.44 5.14
N ASP A 264 -27.23 8.91 4.45
CA ASP A 264 -28.06 9.99 4.93
C ASP A 264 -28.82 9.43 6.14
N GLY A 265 -28.50 9.99 7.30
CA GLY A 265 -29.04 9.57 8.58
C GLY A 265 -30.56 9.67 8.58
N ASP A 266 -31.20 8.52 8.75
CA ASP A 266 -32.63 8.45 9.06
C ASP A 266 -32.83 8.95 10.50
N GLY A 267 -32.96 10.27 10.62
CA GLY A 267 -33.37 10.96 11.83
C GLY A 267 -34.86 10.73 12.07
N GLN A 268 -35.22 9.55 12.56
CA GLN A 268 -36.51 9.34 13.20
C GLN A 268 -36.46 9.88 14.63
N SER A 269 -36.95 11.11 14.81
CA SER A 269 -37.39 11.60 16.11
C SER A 269 -38.91 11.71 16.15
N ARG A 270 -39.44 11.18 17.26
CA ARG A 270 -40.78 11.36 17.80
C ARG A 270 -41.23 12.81 17.85
#